data_AF-A0A536UGD1-F1
#
_entry.id   AF-A0A536UGD1-F1
#
_cell.length_a   1.000
_cell.length_b   1.000
_cell.length_c   1.000
_cell.angle_alpha   90.00
_cell.angle_beta   90.00
_cell.angle_gamma   90.00
#
_symmetry.space_group_name_H-M   'P 1'
#
loop_
_entity.id
_entity.type
_entity.pdbx_description
1 polymer ?
#
loop_
_entity_poly.entity_id
_entity_poly.type
_entity_poly.pdbx_seq_one_letter_code
_entity_poly.pdbx_strand_id
1 'polypeptide(L)'
;MTTVVSLDLASWKPLLTPDAQRTAVATLEGGGILMLPHLAFRLNPDEGRFLSPRWADGRAKNISFDGIAVKGAAGAPEDLAALGRMIGRFAANAADLVSALLPRYAAHVTRARTSFRPL
;
A
#
# COMPACT_ATOMS: atom_id res chain seq x y z
N MET A 1 7.22 -21.27 13.87
CA MET A 1 7.67 -19.90 14.15
C MET A 1 7.67 -19.14 12.84
N THR A 2 7.06 -17.94 12.78
CA THR A 2 7.06 -17.13 11.56
C THR A 2 8.40 -16.40 11.44
N THR A 3 9.12 -16.60 10.35
CA THR A 3 10.37 -15.88 10.06
C THR A 3 10.03 -14.42 9.75
N VAL A 4 10.73 -13.48 10.39
CA VAL A 4 10.61 -12.05 10.10
C VAL A 4 11.98 -11.55 9.64
N VAL A 5 12.06 -11.04 8.42
CA VAL A 5 13.27 -10.44 7.85
C VAL A 5 13.05 -8.95 7.70
N SER A 6 13.96 -8.16 8.27
CA SER A 6 13.94 -6.71 8.11
C SER A 6 14.78 -6.30 6.89
N LEU A 7 14.24 -5.45 6.03
CA LEU A 7 14.99 -4.82 4.94
C LEU A 7 15.05 -3.31 5.19
N ASP A 8 16.25 -2.76 5.11
CA ASP A 8 16.49 -1.33 5.26
C ASP A 8 16.15 -0.57 3.97
N LEU A 9 14.84 -0.39 3.73
CA LEU A 9 14.32 0.32 2.57
C LEU A 9 13.57 1.58 3.03
N ALA A 10 13.97 2.72 2.47
CA ALA A 10 13.33 4.03 2.73
C ALA A 10 12.58 4.60 1.51
N SER A 11 12.52 3.85 0.40
CA SER A 11 11.88 4.26 -0.85
C SER A 11 10.92 3.20 -1.36
N TRP A 12 9.79 3.64 -1.93
CA TRP A 12 8.81 2.78 -2.59
C TRP A 12 9.28 2.27 -3.97
N LYS A 13 10.37 2.85 -4.49
CA LYS A 13 11.06 2.44 -5.73
C LYS A 13 12.54 2.16 -5.42
N PRO A 14 12.85 1.17 -4.56
CA PRO A 14 14.23 0.90 -4.19
C PRO A 14 14.97 0.24 -5.36
N LEU A 15 16.27 0.55 -5.48
CA LEU A 15 17.19 -0.26 -6.27
C LEU A 15 17.75 -1.35 -5.34
N LEU A 16 17.43 -2.60 -5.64
CA LEU A 16 17.82 -3.76 -4.82
C LEU A 16 18.90 -4.57 -5.52
N THR A 17 19.80 -5.14 -4.74
CA THR A 17 20.75 -6.13 -5.27
C THR A 17 20.01 -7.45 -5.56
N PRO A 18 20.54 -8.29 -6.47
CA PRO A 18 19.97 -9.62 -6.71
C PRO A 18 19.90 -10.49 -5.46
N ASP A 19 20.86 -10.36 -4.53
CA ASP A 19 20.83 -11.06 -3.24
C ASP A 19 19.66 -10.61 -2.36
N ALA A 20 19.44 -9.30 -2.22
CA ALA A 20 18.33 -8.77 -1.46
C ALA A 20 16.97 -9.23 -2.04
N GLN A 21 16.85 -9.28 -3.36
CA GLN A 21 15.66 -9.83 -4.04
C GLN A 21 15.49 -11.33 -3.78
N ARG A 22 16.57 -12.13 -3.83
CA ARG A 22 16.53 -13.56 -3.49
C ARG A 22 16.07 -13.78 -2.05
N THR A 23 16.60 -13.02 -1.10
CA THR A 23 16.18 -13.06 0.31
C THR A 23 14.71 -12.70 0.46
N ALA A 24 14.25 -11.64 -0.22
CA ALA A 24 12.85 -11.22 -0.20
C ALA A 24 11.91 -12.32 -0.71
N VAL A 25 12.22 -12.88 -1.89
CA VAL A 25 11.45 -13.98 -2.51
C VAL A 25 11.42 -15.20 -1.60
N ALA A 26 12.58 -15.69 -1.15
CA ALA A 26 12.67 -16.88 -0.30
C ALA A 26 11.93 -16.72 1.03
N THR A 27 11.99 -15.52 1.62
CA THR A 27 11.26 -15.21 2.86
C THR A 27 9.75 -15.32 2.64
N LEU A 28 9.22 -14.71 1.58
CA LEU A 28 7.78 -14.72 1.31
C LEU A 28 7.28 -16.11 0.89
N GLU A 29 8.00 -16.82 0.00
CA GLU A 29 7.66 -18.19 -0.40
C GLU A 29 7.70 -19.16 0.79
N GLY A 30 8.59 -18.94 1.76
CA GLY A 30 8.67 -19.69 3.01
C GLY A 30 7.60 -19.32 4.05
N GLY A 31 6.65 -18.44 3.73
CA GLY A 31 5.60 -17.97 4.64
C GLY A 31 6.07 -16.99 5.72
N GLY A 32 7.23 -16.35 5.51
CA GLY A 32 7.77 -15.30 6.36
C GLY A 32 7.21 -13.92 6.07
N ILE A 33 7.66 -12.93 6.85
CA ILE A 33 7.24 -11.54 6.78
C ILE A 33 8.46 -10.67 6.45
N LEU A 34 8.30 -9.77 5.47
CA LEU A 34 9.25 -8.68 5.23
C LEU A 34 8.82 -7.45 6.04
N MET A 35 9.68 -7.01 6.96
CA MET A 35 9.49 -5.79 7.74
C MET A 35 10.30 -4.65 7.13
N LEU A 36 9.65 -3.52 6.87
CA LEU A 36 10.24 -2.34 6.23
C LEU A 36 10.14 -1.12 7.16
N PRO A 37 10.95 -1.03 8.22
CA PRO A 37 10.76 -0.07 9.32
C PRO A 37 10.91 1.40 8.89
N HIS A 38 11.63 1.66 7.79
CA HIS A 38 11.92 3.01 7.30
C HIS A 38 11.07 3.41 6.08
N LEU A 39 10.17 2.52 5.62
CA LEU A 39 9.32 2.78 4.46
C LEU A 39 8.01 3.46 4.87
N ALA A 40 8.05 4.77 5.07
CA ALA A 40 6.85 5.55 5.39
C ALA A 40 6.02 5.88 4.15
N PHE A 41 4.68 5.78 4.27
CA PHE A 41 3.77 6.48 3.37
C PHE A 41 3.52 7.88 3.90
N ARG A 42 4.23 8.88 3.35
CA ARG A 42 4.07 10.28 3.77
C ARG A 42 2.78 10.86 3.19
N LEU A 43 2.00 11.52 4.05
CA LEU A 43 0.81 12.27 3.65
C LEU A 43 1.21 13.66 3.13
N ASN A 44 0.48 14.14 2.13
CA ASN A 44 0.54 15.53 1.71
C ASN A 44 -0.15 16.41 2.77
N PRO A 45 0.14 17.73 2.82
CA PRO A 45 -0.38 18.63 3.86
C PRO A 45 -1.90 18.53 4.11
N ASP A 46 -2.70 18.43 3.05
CA ASP A 46 -4.17 18.38 3.15
C ASP A 46 -4.73 16.97 3.42
N GLU A 47 -3.91 15.94 3.35
CA GLU A 47 -4.36 14.55 3.48
C GLU A 47 -4.55 14.12 4.95
N GLY A 48 -3.95 14.85 5.90
CA GLY A 48 -4.11 14.59 7.34
C GLY A 48 -5.58 14.60 7.78
N ARG A 49 -6.42 15.40 7.11
CA ARG A 49 -7.87 15.46 7.39
C ARG A 49 -8.60 14.14 7.17
N PHE A 50 -8.04 13.21 6.38
CA PHE A 50 -8.61 11.89 6.07
C PHE A 50 -8.39 10.85 7.16
N LEU A 51 -7.55 11.14 8.17
CA LEU A 51 -7.31 10.27 9.32
C LEU A 51 -8.45 10.38 10.35
N SER A 52 -9.69 10.11 9.93
CA SER A 52 -10.88 10.19 10.78
C SER A 52 -12.00 9.26 10.30
N PRO A 53 -12.69 8.54 11.20
CA PRO A 53 -13.79 7.65 10.82
C PRO A 53 -14.98 8.35 10.18
N ARG A 54 -15.09 9.68 10.28
CA ARG A 54 -16.14 10.47 9.62
C ARG A 54 -16.20 10.27 8.10
N TRP A 55 -15.09 9.84 7.50
CA TRP A 55 -14.99 9.60 6.06
C TRP A 55 -15.57 8.25 5.65
N ALA A 56 -15.84 7.34 6.59
CA ALA A 56 -16.53 6.08 6.30
C ALA A 56 -18.05 6.31 6.24
N ASP A 57 -18.73 5.60 5.34
CA ASP A 57 -20.19 5.70 5.19
C ASP A 57 -20.99 4.90 6.23
N GLY A 58 -20.31 4.20 7.15
CA GLY A 58 -20.89 3.37 8.20
C GLY A 58 -21.51 2.06 7.71
N ARG A 59 -21.52 1.77 6.41
CA ARG A 59 -22.10 0.55 5.82
C ARG A 59 -21.04 -0.52 5.55
N ALA A 60 -19.85 -0.08 5.17
CA ALA A 60 -18.71 -0.95 4.92
C ALA A 60 -17.72 -0.91 6.09
N LYS A 61 -17.01 -2.04 6.31
CA LYS A 61 -15.94 -2.11 7.32
C LYS A 61 -14.76 -1.19 7.00
N ASN A 62 -14.52 -0.90 5.71
CA ASN A 62 -13.38 -0.11 5.24
C ASN A 62 -13.78 0.70 4.01
N ILE A 63 -13.04 1.78 3.75
CA ILE A 63 -13.05 2.47 2.46
C ILE A 63 -12.22 1.64 1.48
N SER A 64 -12.76 1.36 0.30
CA SER A 64 -12.06 0.60 -0.74
C SER A 64 -11.84 1.45 -1.98
N PHE A 65 -10.74 1.24 -2.67
CA PHE A 65 -10.40 1.87 -3.95
C PHE A 65 -10.15 0.78 -4.99
N ASP A 66 -10.82 0.87 -6.14
CA ASP A 66 -10.75 -0.12 -7.21
C ASP A 66 -9.87 0.29 -8.40
N GLY A 67 -9.10 1.38 -8.26
CA GLY A 67 -8.31 1.97 -9.34
C GLY A 67 -9.00 3.15 -10.01
N ILE A 68 -10.31 3.30 -9.83
CA ILE A 68 -11.10 4.37 -10.43
C ILE A 68 -11.71 5.25 -9.35
N ALA A 69 -12.42 4.66 -8.39
CA ALA A 69 -13.17 5.40 -7.39
C ALA A 69 -13.06 4.78 -6.00
N VAL A 70 -13.30 5.62 -4.98
CA VAL A 70 -13.48 5.17 -3.60
C VAL A 70 -14.92 4.70 -3.38
N LYS A 71 -15.08 3.64 -2.59
CA LYS A 71 -16.36 3.08 -2.15
C LYS A 71 -16.34 2.90 -0.64
N GLY A 72 -17.51 3.01 0.00
CA GLY A 72 -17.60 2.96 1.46
C GLY A 72 -17.24 4.27 2.15
N ALA A 73 -17.23 5.38 1.39
CA ALA A 73 -16.81 6.70 1.88
C ALA A 73 -17.94 7.73 1.79
N ALA A 74 -17.94 8.70 2.70
CA ALA A 74 -18.90 9.80 2.77
C ALA A 74 -18.19 11.16 2.78
N GLY A 75 -18.75 12.14 2.08
CA GLY A 75 -18.18 13.49 1.96
C GLY A 75 -18.61 14.19 0.68
N ALA A 76 -18.16 15.43 0.50
CA ALA A 76 -18.38 16.16 -0.75
C ALA A 76 -17.58 15.53 -1.91
N PRO A 77 -18.02 15.67 -3.18
CA PRO A 77 -17.35 15.05 -4.32
C PRO A 77 -15.85 15.38 -4.43
N GLU A 78 -15.46 16.62 -4.12
CA GLU A 78 -14.08 17.09 -4.11
C GLU A 78 -13.22 16.38 -3.04
N ASP A 79 -13.82 16.08 -1.89
CA ASP A 79 -13.15 15.37 -0.81
C ASP A 79 -12.98 13.90 -1.14
N LEU A 80 -14.01 13.27 -1.73
CA LEU A 80 -13.92 11.88 -2.19
C LEU A 80 -12.88 11.72 -3.31
N ALA A 81 -12.79 12.70 -4.22
CA ALA A 81 -11.76 12.73 -5.24
C ALA A 81 -10.35 12.90 -4.63
N ALA A 82 -10.20 13.78 -3.63
CA ALA A 82 -8.93 13.95 -2.92
C ALA A 82 -8.53 12.70 -2.13
N LEU A 83 -9.49 12.04 -1.47
CA LEU A 83 -9.28 10.75 -0.79
C LEU A 83 -8.85 9.67 -1.78
N GLY A 84 -9.51 9.60 -2.95
CA GLY A 84 -9.14 8.69 -4.03
C GLY A 84 -7.72 8.91 -4.55
N ARG A 85 -7.28 10.16 -4.68
CA ARG A 85 -5.88 10.48 -5.07
C ARG A 85 -4.87 9.97 -4.04
N MET A 86 -5.13 10.17 -2.75
CA MET A 86 -4.26 9.67 -1.67
C MET A 86 -4.14 8.14 -1.71
N ILE A 87 -5.28 7.44 -1.76
CA ILE A 87 -5.30 5.97 -1.78
C ILE A 87 -4.70 5.43 -3.08
N GLY A 88 -4.96 6.08 -4.22
CA GLY A 88 -4.37 5.74 -5.51
C GLY A 88 -2.84 5.88 -5.51
N ARG A 89 -2.30 6.92 -4.85
CA ARG A 89 -0.85 7.09 -4.67
C ARG A 89 -0.25 5.96 -3.84
N PHE A 90 -0.92 5.52 -2.77
CA PHE A 90 -0.50 4.34 -2.02
C PHE A 90 -0.52 3.08 -2.89
N ALA A 91 -1.59 2.87 -3.67
CA ALA A 91 -1.72 1.71 -4.54
C ALA A 91 -0.60 1.64 -5.60
N ALA A 92 -0.24 2.79 -6.19
CA ALA A 92 0.87 2.89 -7.13
C ALA A 92 2.20 2.57 -6.45
N ASN A 93 2.48 3.23 -5.31
CA ASN A 93 3.70 3.00 -4.54
C ASN A 93 3.88 1.54 -4.11
N ALA A 94 2.82 0.90 -3.63
CA ALA A 94 2.85 -0.51 -3.23
C ALA A 94 3.17 -1.43 -4.42
N ALA A 95 2.63 -1.13 -5.60
CA ALA A 95 2.92 -1.92 -6.78
C ALA A 95 4.34 -1.72 -7.31
N ASP A 96 4.87 -0.51 -7.20
CA ASP A 96 6.27 -0.22 -7.51
C ASP A 96 7.22 -1.00 -6.57
N LEU A 97 6.90 -1.01 -5.27
CA LEU A 97 7.65 -1.77 -4.27
C LEU A 97 7.61 -3.27 -4.54
N VAL A 98 6.43 -3.83 -4.81
CA VAL A 98 6.27 -5.25 -5.15
C VAL A 98 7.07 -5.61 -6.40
N SER A 99 7.03 -4.77 -7.43
CA SER A 99 7.81 -4.99 -8.66
C SER A 99 9.32 -4.99 -8.41
N ALA A 100 9.80 -4.10 -7.54
CA ALA A 100 11.21 -4.01 -7.19
C ALA A 100 11.69 -5.20 -6.34
N LEU A 101 10.88 -5.63 -5.36
CA LEU A 101 11.19 -6.77 -4.48
C LEU A 101 11.11 -8.10 -5.23
N LEU A 102 10.12 -8.24 -6.12
CA LEU A 102 9.70 -9.50 -6.72
C LEU A 102 9.73 -9.43 -8.27
N PRO A 103 10.89 -9.13 -8.89
CA PRO A 103 10.96 -8.84 -10.33
C PRO A 103 10.46 -9.99 -11.20
N ARG A 104 10.66 -11.24 -10.77
CA ARG A 104 10.16 -12.45 -11.48
C ARG A 104 8.64 -12.56 -11.48
N TYR A 105 7.98 -11.97 -10.49
CA TYR A 105 6.52 -11.98 -10.35
C TYR A 105 5.86 -10.75 -10.96
N ALA A 106 6.61 -9.68 -11.22
CA ALA A 106 6.06 -8.37 -11.61
C ALA A 106 5.06 -8.44 -12.77
N ALA A 107 5.34 -9.26 -13.79
CA ALA A 107 4.45 -9.46 -14.95
C ALA A 107 3.18 -10.29 -14.65
N HIS A 108 3.14 -10.98 -13.51
CA HIS A 108 2.07 -11.90 -13.11
C HIS A 108 1.24 -11.37 -11.94
N VAL A 109 1.63 -10.26 -11.32
CA VAL A 109 0.89 -9.68 -10.18
C VAL A 109 -0.42 -9.07 -10.67
N THR A 110 -1.54 -9.69 -10.26
CA THR A 110 -2.87 -9.12 -10.42
C THR A 110 -3.18 -8.21 -9.24
N ARG A 111 -3.35 -6.90 -9.51
CA ARG A 111 -3.71 -5.93 -8.48
C ARG A 111 -5.18 -6.09 -8.09
N ALA A 112 -5.43 -6.17 -6.79
CA ALA A 112 -6.76 -6.12 -6.21
C ALA A 112 -7.09 -4.72 -5.69
N ARG A 113 -8.23 -4.59 -4.98
CA ARG A 113 -8.65 -3.33 -4.36
C ARG A 113 -7.69 -2.91 -3.26
N THR A 114 -7.50 -1.60 -3.12
CA THR A 114 -6.80 -1.01 -1.98
C THR A 114 -7.79 -0.73 -0.86
N SER A 115 -7.43 -1.01 0.39
CA SER A 115 -8.26 -0.73 1.56
C SER A 115 -7.64 0.39 2.38
N PHE A 116 -8.45 1.38 2.73
CA PHE A 116 -8.12 2.44 3.68
C PHE A 116 -9.00 2.31 4.92
N ARG A 117 -8.36 2.42 6.09
CA ARG A 117 -8.99 2.21 7.41
C ARG A 117 -8.78 3.46 8.27
N PRO A 118 -9.66 4.45 8.16
CA PRO A 118 -9.55 5.67 8.95
C PRO A 118 -10.13 5.43 10.35
N LEU A 119 -9.41 4.65 11.16
CA LEU A 119 -9.66 4.31 12.58
C LEU A 119 -11.13 4.21 13.03
#